data_AF-A0A0D7E1F2-F1
#
_entry.id   AF-A0A0D7E1F2-F1
#
_cell.length_a   1.000
_cell.length_b   1.000
_cell.length_c   1.000
_cell.angle_alpha   90.00
_cell.angle_beta   90.00
_cell.angle_gamma   90.00
#
_symmetry.space_group_name_H-M   'P 1'
#
loop_
_entity.id
_entity.type
_entity.pdbx_description
1 polymer ?
#
loop_
_entity_poly.entity_id
_entity_poly.type
_entity_poly.pdbx_seq_one_letter_code
_entity_poly.pdbx_strand_id
1 'polypeptide(L)'
;MSLRWQAALLDPLMAGGWAVVHCRQQFLLDGNGALFPRDWLKRLDLPLLREQGLGHFDGEPVFLFELDFPADVPGARWQGLRQFMQEDDRDLFRLLGYATQIGTWVSQHRFCGSCGSPMQ
;
A
#
# COMPACT_ATOMS: atom_id res chain seq x y z
N MET A 1 -24.90 1.82 -7.16
CA MET A 1 -23.55 1.86 -7.75
C MET A 1 -22.59 1.35 -6.70
N SER A 2 -21.85 0.27 -6.98
CA SER A 2 -20.81 -0.19 -6.06
C SER A 2 -19.63 0.78 -6.11
N LEU A 3 -18.97 1.01 -4.98
CA LEU A 3 -17.73 1.80 -4.93
C LEU A 3 -16.61 0.98 -5.59
N ARG A 4 -15.70 1.67 -6.28
CA ARG A 4 -14.50 1.03 -6.86
C ARG A 4 -13.63 0.44 -5.76
N TRP A 5 -13.50 1.17 -4.65
CA TRP A 5 -12.75 0.76 -3.46
C TRP A 5 -13.63 0.13 -2.38
N GLN A 6 -13.24 -1.04 -1.88
CA GLN A 6 -13.88 -1.75 -0.78
C GLN A 6 -12.83 -2.42 0.12
N ALA A 7 -12.69 -1.98 1.38
CA ALA A 7 -11.80 -2.64 2.34
C ALA A 7 -12.28 -4.06 2.66
N ALA A 8 -11.36 -5.01 2.75
CA ALA A 8 -11.65 -6.40 3.09
C ALA A 8 -10.42 -7.08 3.69
N LEU A 9 -10.65 -8.09 4.54
CA LEU A 9 -9.58 -8.96 5.01
C LEU A 9 -9.17 -9.90 3.88
N LEU A 10 -8.01 -9.65 3.27
CA LEU A 10 -7.45 -10.55 2.25
C LEU A 10 -6.50 -11.56 2.90
N ASP A 11 -6.45 -12.77 2.34
CA ASP A 11 -5.41 -13.74 2.64
C ASP A 11 -4.07 -13.27 2.06
N PRO A 12 -3.02 -13.06 2.88
CA PRO A 12 -1.69 -12.69 2.39
C PRO A 12 -1.07 -13.71 1.43
N LEU A 13 -1.49 -14.99 1.51
CA LEU A 13 -0.98 -16.08 0.66
C LEU A 13 -1.62 -16.11 -0.73
N MET A 14 -2.65 -15.30 -0.98
CA MET A 14 -3.27 -15.17 -2.29
C MET A 14 -2.21 -14.77 -3.34
N ALA A 15 -2.27 -15.36 -4.54
CA ALA A 15 -1.39 -15.00 -5.65
C ALA A 15 -1.96 -13.85 -6.49
N GLY A 16 -1.10 -13.11 -7.18
CA GLY A 16 -1.51 -12.00 -8.04
C GLY A 16 -2.00 -10.76 -7.29
N GLY A 17 -2.78 -9.94 -7.99
CA GLY A 17 -3.35 -8.69 -7.50
C GLY A 17 -2.48 -7.46 -7.74
N TRP A 18 -2.94 -6.35 -7.18
CA TRP A 18 -2.28 -5.05 -7.25
C TRP A 18 -1.69 -4.67 -5.90
N ALA A 19 -0.73 -3.76 -5.90
CA ALA A 19 -0.21 -3.17 -4.69
C ALA A 19 -0.02 -1.66 -4.84
N VAL A 20 -0.31 -0.95 -3.76
CA VAL A 20 0.16 0.41 -3.54
C VAL A 20 1.42 0.35 -2.70
N VAL A 21 2.42 1.15 -3.05
CA VAL A 21 3.70 1.18 -2.33
C VAL A 21 3.74 2.44 -1.48
N HIS A 22 3.89 2.27 -0.18
CA HIS A 22 3.95 3.35 0.79
C HIS A 22 5.32 3.40 1.46
N CYS A 23 5.82 4.60 1.68
CA CYS A 23 6.97 4.84 2.53
C CYS A 23 6.77 6.17 3.24
N ARG A 24 6.81 6.13 4.58
CA ARG A 24 6.63 7.29 5.47
C ARG A 24 5.26 7.97 5.34
N GLN A 25 5.10 8.89 4.39
CA GLN A 25 3.86 9.64 4.13
C GLN A 25 3.61 9.83 2.63
N GLN A 26 4.27 9.03 1.80
CA GLN A 26 4.26 9.14 0.36
C GLN A 26 3.93 7.79 -0.27
N PHE A 27 3.33 7.84 -1.44
CA PHE A 27 3.08 6.69 -2.29
C PHE A 27 3.92 6.78 -3.56
N LEU A 28 4.36 5.62 -4.03
CA LEU A 28 4.96 5.49 -5.34
C LEU A 28 3.86 5.60 -6.42
N LEU A 29 4.16 6.27 -7.53
CA LEU A 29 3.33 6.26 -8.74
C LEU A 29 4.17 6.46 -9.99
N ASP A 30 3.68 5.92 -11.11
CA ASP A 30 4.25 6.12 -12.45
C ASP A 30 3.21 6.73 -13.42
N GLY A 31 3.44 6.61 -14.73
CA GLY A 31 2.50 7.07 -15.76
C GLY A 31 1.14 6.35 -15.78
N ASN A 32 1.01 5.21 -15.09
CA ASN A 32 -0.22 4.41 -14.98
C ASN A 32 -0.94 4.62 -13.63
N GLY A 33 -0.34 5.40 -12.72
CA GLY A 33 -0.91 5.71 -11.40
C GLY A 33 -0.18 5.02 -10.25
N ALA A 34 -0.87 4.86 -9.13
CA ALA A 34 -0.29 4.37 -7.87
C ALA A 34 -0.44 2.85 -7.63
N LEU A 35 -1.11 2.14 -8.55
CA LEU A 35 -1.34 0.71 -8.48
C LEU A 35 -0.34 -0.02 -9.38
N PHE A 36 0.47 -0.89 -8.79
CA PHE A 36 1.45 -1.71 -9.51
C PHE A 36 1.07 -3.19 -9.45
N PRO A 37 1.39 -3.99 -10.47
CA PRO A 37 1.21 -5.43 -10.39
C PRO A 37 2.04 -5.99 -9.22
N ARG A 38 1.40 -6.69 -8.28
CA ARG A 38 2.04 -7.18 -7.06
C ARG A 38 3.22 -8.10 -7.36
N ASP A 39 3.06 -9.01 -8.31
CA ASP A 39 4.12 -9.95 -8.70
C ASP A 39 5.31 -9.24 -9.37
N TRP A 40 5.10 -8.09 -10.01
CA TRP A 40 6.19 -7.29 -10.55
C TRP A 40 6.99 -6.62 -9.44
N LEU A 41 6.31 -6.01 -8.45
CA LEU A 41 6.98 -5.43 -7.28
C LEU A 41 7.80 -6.47 -6.51
N LYS A 42 7.30 -7.69 -6.35
CA LYS A 42 8.03 -8.79 -5.67
C LYS A 42 9.31 -9.23 -6.38
N ARG A 43 9.47 -8.92 -7.67
CA ARG A 43 10.71 -9.20 -8.42
C ARG A 43 11.74 -8.08 -8.30
N LEU A 44 11.35 -6.92 -7.76
CA LEU A 44 12.26 -5.83 -7.47
C LEU A 44 12.89 -6.05 -6.10
N ASP A 45 14.17 -5.66 -5.96
CA ASP A 45 14.87 -5.68 -4.67
C ASP A 45 14.48 -4.44 -3.84
N LEU A 46 13.21 -4.35 -3.47
CA LEU A 46 12.67 -3.26 -2.66
C LEU A 46 12.99 -3.50 -1.19
N PRO A 47 13.27 -2.44 -0.39
CA PRO A 47 13.44 -2.53 1.05
C PRO A 47 12.10 -2.72 1.76
N LEU A 48 11.41 -3.83 1.46
CA LEU A 48 10.09 -4.16 1.95
C LEU A 48 10.14 -4.50 3.44
N LEU A 49 9.50 -3.67 4.27
CA LEU A 49 9.29 -3.98 5.67
C LEU A 49 8.18 -5.00 5.84
N ARG A 50 7.05 -4.76 5.16
CA ARG A 50 5.88 -5.61 5.32
C ARG A 50 4.89 -5.47 4.18
N GLU A 51 4.20 -6.57 3.91
CA GLU A 51 3.06 -6.63 2.99
C GLU A 51 1.74 -6.83 3.76
N GLN A 52 0.66 -6.11 3.42
CA GLN A 52 -0.67 -6.29 4.04
C GLN A 52 -1.77 -6.32 2.99
N GLY A 53 -2.75 -7.20 3.16
CA GLY A 53 -3.99 -7.12 2.39
C GLY A 53 -4.81 -5.89 2.79
N LEU A 54 -5.33 -5.14 1.81
CA LEU A 54 -6.17 -3.97 2.07
C LEU A 54 -7.64 -4.22 1.73
N GLY A 55 -7.91 -4.83 0.57
CA GLY A 55 -9.27 -5.01 0.06
C GLY A 55 -9.31 -5.09 -1.45
N HIS A 56 -10.42 -4.65 -2.07
CA HIS A 56 -10.59 -4.72 -3.52
C HIS A 56 -10.72 -3.32 -4.13
N PHE A 57 -10.08 -3.12 -5.28
CA PHE A 57 -10.21 -1.92 -6.11
C PHE A 57 -10.62 -2.33 -7.53
N ASP A 58 -11.75 -1.84 -8.01
CA ASP A 58 -12.39 -2.30 -9.26
C ASP A 58 -12.59 -3.83 -9.31
N GLY A 59 -12.82 -4.44 -8.14
CA GLY A 59 -13.00 -5.89 -7.98
C GLY A 59 -11.70 -6.69 -7.82
N GLU A 60 -10.54 -6.08 -8.06
CA GLU A 60 -9.24 -6.74 -7.98
C GLU A 60 -8.63 -6.59 -6.58
N PRO A 61 -7.95 -7.63 -6.03
CA PRO A 61 -7.34 -7.56 -4.72
C PRO A 61 -6.16 -6.57 -4.70
N VAL A 62 -6.11 -5.73 -3.67
CA VAL A 62 -5.08 -4.71 -3.45
C VAL A 62 -4.38 -4.93 -2.12
N PHE A 63 -3.06 -4.84 -2.18
CA PHE A 63 -2.14 -4.98 -1.05
C PHE A 63 -1.37 -3.67 -0.79
N LEU A 64 -0.86 -3.54 0.42
CA LEU A 64 0.06 -2.48 0.84
C LEU A 64 1.46 -3.06 0.91
N PHE A 65 2.40 -2.41 0.21
CA PHE A 65 3.83 -2.62 0.38
C PHE A 65 4.38 -1.46 1.21
N GLU A 66 4.71 -1.72 2.47
CA GLU A 66 5.37 -0.73 3.33
C GLU A 66 6.89 -0.88 3.19
N LEU A 67 7.56 0.18 2.74
CA LEU A 67 9.02 0.20 2.57
C LEU A 67 9.73 0.91 3.74
N ASP A 68 10.94 0.45 4.07
CA ASP A 68 11.77 1.03 5.14
C ASP A 68 12.29 2.42 4.76
N PHE A 69 12.71 2.55 3.51
CA PHE A 69 13.15 3.80 2.91
C PHE A 69 12.68 3.88 1.44
N PRO A 70 12.55 5.10 0.87
CA PRO A 70 12.15 5.26 -0.51
C PRO A 70 13.13 4.54 -1.44
N ALA A 71 12.60 3.67 -2.30
CA ALA A 71 13.35 3.04 -3.37
C ALA A 71 13.28 3.87 -4.66
N ASP A 72 14.31 3.76 -5.48
CA ASP A 72 14.30 4.26 -6.85
C ASP A 72 13.69 3.18 -7.77
N VAL A 73 12.54 3.49 -8.35
CA VAL A 73 11.83 2.60 -9.27
C VAL A 73 11.74 3.33 -10.61
N PRO A 74 12.33 2.78 -11.69
CA PRO A 74 12.40 3.47 -12.97
C PRO A 74 11.06 3.96 -13.49
N GLY A 75 10.98 5.24 -13.83
CA GLY A 75 9.75 5.87 -14.34
C GLY A 75 8.70 6.20 -13.27
N ALA A 76 8.97 5.88 -12.00
CA ALA A 76 8.11 6.21 -10.88
C ALA A 76 8.66 7.38 -10.07
N ARG A 77 7.79 7.99 -9.27
CA ARG A 77 8.12 9.08 -8.34
C ARG A 77 7.36 8.87 -7.03
N TRP A 78 7.74 9.63 -6.02
CA TRP A 78 7.06 9.64 -4.72
C TRP A 78 6.13 10.85 -4.63
N GLN A 79 4.88 10.63 -4.19
CA GLN A 79 3.86 11.67 -4.04
C GLN A 79 3.20 11.59 -2.67
N GLY A 80 3.01 12.74 -2.02
CA GLY A 80 2.35 12.80 -0.72
C GLY A 80 0.84 12.61 -0.83
N LEU A 81 0.22 12.00 0.19
CA LEU A 81 -1.23 11.74 0.20
C LEU A 81 -2.10 12.99 -0.07
N ARG A 82 -1.66 14.17 0.41
CA ARG A 82 -2.38 15.44 0.17
C ARG A 82 -2.43 15.84 -1.30
N GLN A 83 -1.46 15.45 -2.10
CA GLN A 83 -1.44 15.76 -3.54
C GLN A 83 -2.49 14.90 -4.26
N PHE A 84 -2.66 13.63 -3.87
CA PHE A 84 -3.75 12.77 -4.37
C PHE A 84 -5.14 13.30 -4.03
N MET A 85 -5.30 14.02 -2.92
CA MET A 85 -6.59 14.66 -2.57
C MET A 85 -7.03 15.70 -3.60
N GLN A 86 -6.08 16.30 -4.33
CA GLN A 86 -6.35 17.32 -5.35
C GLN A 86 -6.69 16.71 -6.72
N GLU A 87 -6.54 15.39 -6.87
CA GLU A 87 -6.87 14.66 -8.10
C GLU A 87 -8.36 14.25 -8.10
N ASP A 88 -8.90 13.94 -9.29
CA ASP A 88 -10.32 13.67 -9.47
C ASP A 88 -10.73 12.22 -9.07
N ASP A 89 -9.77 11.35 -8.76
CA ASP A 89 -10.05 9.97 -8.36
C ASP A 89 -10.25 9.83 -6.84
N ARG A 90 -11.48 10.09 -6.41
CA ARG A 90 -11.88 10.01 -5.00
C ARG A 90 -11.79 8.61 -4.40
N ASP A 91 -11.99 7.57 -5.19
CA ASP A 91 -11.92 6.19 -4.68
C ASP A 91 -10.47 5.75 -4.51
N LEU A 92 -9.57 6.16 -5.43
CA LEU A 92 -8.13 5.97 -5.23
C LEU A 92 -7.66 6.72 -3.97
N PHE A 93 -8.08 7.97 -3.78
CA PHE A 93 -7.74 8.72 -2.57
C PHE A 93 -8.21 8.01 -1.28
N ARG A 94 -9.40 7.40 -1.28
CA ARG A 94 -9.91 6.60 -0.15
C ARG A 94 -9.06 5.36 0.11
N LEU A 95 -8.66 4.64 -0.95
CA LEU A 95 -7.74 3.51 -0.85
C LEU A 95 -6.39 3.94 -0.22
N LEU A 96 -5.77 5.00 -0.74
CA LEU A 96 -4.47 5.48 -0.23
C LEU A 96 -4.58 6.02 1.21
N GLY A 97 -5.69 6.68 1.55
CA GLY A 97 -5.97 7.12 2.92
C GLY A 97 -6.16 5.95 3.88
N TYR A 98 -6.79 4.86 3.45
CA TYR A 98 -6.90 3.63 4.22
C TYR A 98 -5.53 2.95 4.38
N ALA A 99 -4.76 2.83 3.28
CA ALA A 99 -3.41 2.29 3.29
C ALA A 99 -2.49 3.02 4.28
N THR A 100 -2.59 4.36 4.35
CA THR A 100 -1.82 5.18 5.31
C THR A 100 -2.15 4.82 6.76
N GLN A 101 -3.42 4.57 7.08
CA GLN A 101 -3.85 4.17 8.42
C GLN A 101 -3.29 2.80 8.80
N ILE A 102 -3.34 1.83 7.87
CA ILE A 102 -2.79 0.48 8.07
C ILE A 102 -1.26 0.53 8.21
N GLY A 103 -0.55 1.21 7.31
CA GLY A 103 0.92 1.35 7.37
C GLY A 103 1.39 2.03 8.66
N THR A 104 0.68 3.08 9.11
CA THR A 104 0.95 3.74 10.39
C THR A 104 0.81 2.75 11.55
N TRP A 105 -0.29 1.99 11.59
CA TRP A 105 -0.51 0.99 12.63
C TRP A 105 0.60 -0.06 12.65
N VAL A 106 0.96 -0.61 11.48
CA VAL A 106 2.04 -1.59 11.32
C VAL A 106 3.38 -1.06 11.83
N SER A 107 3.74 0.18 11.48
CA SER A 107 5.01 0.78 11.91
C SER A 107 5.10 1.02 13.42
N GLN A 108 3.97 1.34 14.06
CA GLN A 108 3.90 1.70 15.48
C GLN A 108 3.65 0.49 16.40
N HIS A 109 3.08 -0.60 15.88
CA HIS A 109 2.74 -1.79 16.66
C HIS A 109 3.64 -2.99 16.31
N ARG A 110 4.91 -2.72 15.99
CA ARG A 110 5.91 -3.77 15.71
C ARG A 110 6.26 -4.62 16.93
N PHE A 111 5.98 -4.14 18.14
CA PHE A 111 6.26 -4.82 19.40
C PHE A 111 5.00 -4.87 20.27
N CYS A 112 4.83 -5.96 21.01
CA CYS A 112 3.72 -6.14 21.93
C CYS A 112 3.81 -5.15 23.09
N GLY A 113 2.76 -4.36 23.30
CA GLY A 113 2.71 -3.38 24.40
C GLY A 113 2.74 -4.00 25.81
N SER A 114 2.52 -5.31 25.94
CA SER A 114 2.58 -6.03 27.23
C SER A 114 3.96 -6.62 27.54
N CYS A 115 4.65 -7.21 26.55
CA CYS A 115 5.90 -7.94 26.79
C CYS A 115 7.12 -7.38 26.03
N GLY A 116 6.94 -6.42 25.13
CA GLY A 116 8.01 -5.85 24.31
C GLY A 116 8.53 -6.76 23.18
N SER A 117 8.02 -7.99 23.05
CA SER A 117 8.43 -8.90 21.98
C SER A 117 7.92 -8.43 20.60
N PRO A 118 8.65 -8.70 19.51
CA PRO A 118 8.19 -8.41 18.15
C PRO A 118 6.84 -9.08 17.85
N MET A 119 5.91 -8.36 17.21
CA MET A 119 4.64 -8.92 16.73
C MET A 119 4.84 -9.59 15.37
N GLN A 120 4.37 -10.83 15.24
CA GLN A 120 4.37 -11.60 13.99
C GLN A 120 3.08 -11.35 13.21
#